data_AF-A0A953TC86-F1
#
_entry.id   AF-A0A953TC86-F1
#
_cell.length_a   1.000
_cell.length_b   1.000
_cell.length_c   1.000
_cell.angle_alpha   90.00
_cell.angle_beta   90.00
_cell.angle_gamma   90.00
#
_symmetry.space_group_name_H-M   'P 1'
#
loop_
_entity.id
_entity.type
_entity.pdbx_description
1 polymer ?
#
loop_
_entity_poly.entity_id
_entity_poly.type
_entity_poly.pdbx_seq_one_letter_code
_entity_poly.pdbx_strand_id
1 'polypeptide(L)'
;MCRVRRLMFLCTLASLLLSCCWVAPIARAQERRERTLDEVKAEAIRRAEDGMYPLIGLDPADVREAFASITKMDDDEWAAAFMKVAGRYLAQGKALEASDPAQASAAYVRAWRLYSFGRWPVPSSSGKTQSYAKALEAFLANARLMDPPIEMVQVPFEGTEIVGYLRLPKNAKVPVPVVIAISGLDSRKEDMAMNFSAILPYGIGFFAVDGPGTGQAPIKASPTAERMFSRVIDYLATRPEVDRAKIAVDGQSFGGYWGTKLAIIEHARLKGVVVQSPPVHAFF
;
A
#
# COMPACT_ATOMS: atom_id res chain seq x y z
N MET A 1 -37.75 42.66 57.86
CA MET A 1 -36.55 42.83 58.72
C MET A 1 -35.37 42.24 57.97
N CYS A 2 -34.67 43.05 57.17
CA CYS A 2 -33.32 43.61 57.46
C CYS A 2 -32.23 42.53 57.56
N ARG A 3 -31.40 42.35 56.50
CA ARG A 3 -30.08 43.02 56.25
C ARG A 3 -28.95 42.26 57.01
N VAL A 4 -27.88 41.71 56.42
CA VAL A 4 -26.81 42.28 55.55
C VAL A 4 -26.01 41.08 55.00
N ARG A 5 -26.04 40.64 53.72
CA ARG A 5 -25.27 41.03 52.49
C ARG A 5 -23.89 41.70 52.63
N ARG A 6 -22.89 41.10 51.95
CA ARG A 6 -21.63 41.65 51.37
C ARG A 6 -20.37 41.60 52.25
N LEU A 7 -19.41 40.74 51.89
CA LEU A 7 -18.10 41.11 51.29
C LEU A 7 -17.23 39.85 51.17
N MET A 8 -17.12 39.25 49.99
CA MET A 8 -15.98 38.40 49.63
C MET A 8 -15.96 38.30 48.10
N PHE A 9 -15.55 39.40 47.49
CA PHE A 9 -15.25 39.53 46.08
C PHE A 9 -13.96 40.34 46.02
N LEU A 10 -13.01 39.85 45.21
CA LEU A 10 -11.70 40.41 44.87
C LEU A 10 -10.53 40.21 45.86
N CYS A 11 -9.36 39.94 45.26
CA CYS A 11 -8.05 39.59 45.84
C CYS A 11 -7.93 38.10 46.22
N THR A 12 -7.37 37.19 45.42
CA THR A 12 -6.16 37.28 44.61
C THR A 12 -6.20 36.30 43.43
N LEU A 13 -6.63 36.83 42.28
CA LEU A 13 -6.36 36.28 40.95
C LEU A 13 -4.94 36.72 40.56
N ALA A 14 -3.89 35.97 40.92
CA ALA A 14 -2.53 36.10 40.35
C ALA A 14 -1.51 35.18 41.05
N SER A 15 -1.55 33.87 40.79
CA SER A 15 -0.38 32.99 41.02
C SER A 15 -0.66 31.52 40.66
N LEU A 16 -1.10 31.25 39.43
CA LEU A 16 -1.10 29.90 38.83
C LEU A 16 -1.11 30.01 37.30
N LEU A 17 -0.17 30.81 36.78
CA LEU A 17 0.15 30.93 35.36
C LEU A 17 1.66 30.93 35.21
N LEU A 18 2.32 29.82 35.53
CA LEU A 18 3.69 29.56 35.09
C LEU A 18 3.98 28.05 35.20
N SER A 19 4.65 27.55 34.16
CA SER A 19 5.24 26.20 34.00
C SER A 19 4.29 25.01 33.78
N CYS A 20 3.53 25.05 32.68
CA CYS A 20 3.34 23.84 31.86
C CYS A 20 3.95 24.09 30.48
N CYS A 21 5.26 24.32 30.44
CA CYS A 21 6.03 24.15 29.21
C CYS A 21 6.07 22.64 28.94
N TRP A 22 5.06 22.13 28.22
CA TRP A 22 5.19 20.88 27.50
C TRP A 22 6.27 21.11 26.44
N VAL A 23 7.52 20.82 26.81
CA VAL A 23 8.58 20.61 25.84
C VAL A 23 8.17 19.33 25.11
N ALA A 24 7.48 19.48 23.97
CA ALA A 24 7.34 18.38 23.03
C ALA A 24 8.76 17.84 22.80
N PRO A 25 9.02 16.54 23.02
CA PRO A 25 10.32 16.00 22.68
C PRO A 25 10.50 16.24 21.20
N ILE A 26 11.40 17.16 20.85
CA ILE A 26 11.94 17.26 19.52
C ILE A 26 12.42 15.84 19.24
N ALA A 27 11.75 15.15 18.32
CA ALA A 27 12.17 13.85 17.86
C ALA A 27 13.57 14.07 17.29
N ARG A 28 14.59 13.81 18.11
CA ARG A 28 15.96 13.74 17.64
C ARG A 28 15.92 12.61 16.62
N ALA A 29 16.03 12.97 15.34
CA ALA A 29 16.36 12.03 14.30
C ALA A 29 17.56 11.26 14.83
N GLN A 30 17.32 10.02 15.25
CA GLN A 30 18.38 9.18 15.76
C GLN A 30 19.27 8.95 14.54
N GLU A 31 20.40 9.66 14.48
CA GLU A 31 21.47 9.41 13.51
C GLU A 31 21.94 7.98 13.76
N ARG A 32 21.20 7.03 13.19
CA ARG A 32 21.57 5.64 13.18
C ARG A 32 22.64 5.53 12.11
N ARG A 33 23.82 5.03 12.51
CA ARG A 33 24.82 4.56 11.56
C ARG A 33 24.14 3.68 10.51
N GLU A 34 24.48 3.88 9.25
CA GLU A 34 24.07 2.97 8.19
C GLU A 34 24.48 1.53 8.55
N ARG A 35 23.60 0.58 8.24
CA ARG A 35 23.86 -0.84 8.49
C ARG A 35 24.91 -1.35 7.51
N THR A 36 25.77 -2.25 7.97
CA THR A 36 26.65 -2.99 7.06
C THR A 36 25.84 -3.97 6.21
N LEU A 37 26.44 -4.49 5.13
CA LEU A 37 25.76 -5.47 4.28
C LEU A 37 25.36 -6.73 5.07
N ASP A 38 26.23 -7.21 5.95
CA ASP A 38 25.95 -8.37 6.79
C ASP A 38 24.81 -8.10 7.78
N GLU A 39 24.74 -6.90 8.36
CA GLU A 39 23.63 -6.49 9.22
C GLU A 39 22.31 -6.40 8.45
N VAL A 40 22.33 -5.89 7.21
CA VAL A 40 21.15 -5.88 6.33
C VAL A 40 20.70 -7.30 5.99
N LYS A 41 21.63 -8.18 5.63
CA LYS A 41 21.34 -9.60 5.33
C LYS A 41 20.73 -10.32 6.53
N ALA A 42 21.36 -10.21 7.70
CA ALA A 42 20.90 -10.84 8.93
C ALA A 42 19.50 -10.36 9.31
N GLU A 43 19.25 -9.05 9.24
CA GLU A 43 17.94 -8.49 9.54
C GLU A 43 16.87 -8.88 8.51
N ALA A 44 17.20 -8.91 7.22
CA ALA A 44 16.26 -9.28 6.18
C ALA A 44 15.86 -10.76 6.29
N ILE A 45 16.82 -11.64 6.57
CA ILE A 45 16.56 -13.07 6.84
C ILE A 45 15.64 -13.21 8.05
N ARG A 46 15.97 -12.56 9.19
CA ARG A 46 15.14 -12.60 10.40
C ARG A 46 13.71 -12.12 10.12
N ARG A 47 13.56 -11.04 9.34
CA ARG A 47 12.22 -10.54 8.95
C ARG A 47 11.45 -11.52 8.08
N ALA A 48 12.11 -12.26 7.19
CA ALA A 48 11.43 -13.32 6.41
C ALA A 48 10.96 -14.45 7.34
N GLU A 49 11.79 -14.86 8.30
CA GLU A 49 11.46 -15.91 9.28
C GLU A 49 10.29 -15.52 10.19
N ASP A 50 10.29 -14.27 10.66
CA ASP A 50 9.27 -13.74 11.57
C ASP A 50 8.01 -13.23 10.84
N GLY A 51 7.97 -13.29 9.49
CA GLY A 51 6.86 -12.76 8.70
C GLY A 51 6.66 -11.25 8.85
N MET A 52 7.75 -10.49 8.95
CA MET A 52 7.74 -9.04 9.17
C MET A 52 7.94 -8.25 7.88
N TYR A 53 7.31 -7.08 7.80
CA TYR A 53 7.56 -6.11 6.73
C TYR A 53 9.07 -5.77 6.63
N PRO A 54 9.67 -5.60 5.43
CA PRO A 54 9.08 -5.72 4.09
C PRO A 54 9.07 -7.14 3.51
N LEU A 55 9.43 -8.19 4.27
CA LEU A 55 9.59 -9.55 3.76
C LEU A 55 8.40 -10.49 4.03
N ILE A 56 7.21 -9.93 4.28
CA ILE A 56 6.00 -10.70 4.57
C ILE A 56 5.72 -11.69 3.43
N GLY A 57 5.70 -12.99 3.76
CA GLY A 57 5.34 -14.05 2.83
C GLY A 57 6.43 -14.43 1.83
N LEU A 58 7.65 -13.93 1.95
CA LEU A 58 8.81 -14.51 1.26
C LEU A 58 9.31 -15.76 2.02
N ASP A 59 9.76 -16.77 1.29
CA ASP A 59 10.40 -17.95 1.88
C ASP A 59 11.82 -17.58 2.36
N PRO A 60 12.17 -17.81 3.65
CA PRO A 60 13.50 -17.53 4.16
C PRO A 60 14.62 -18.23 3.38
N ALA A 61 14.39 -19.41 2.81
CA ALA A 61 15.39 -20.12 2.00
C ALA A 61 15.67 -19.38 0.69
N ASP A 62 14.64 -18.89 0.01
CA ASP A 62 14.78 -18.09 -1.21
C ASP A 62 15.50 -16.76 -0.92
N VAL A 63 15.21 -16.15 0.24
CA VAL A 63 15.88 -14.92 0.69
C VAL A 63 17.36 -15.16 0.97
N ARG A 64 17.71 -16.27 1.64
CA ARG A 64 19.11 -16.69 1.86
C ARG A 64 19.82 -16.97 0.53
N GLU A 65 19.17 -17.65 -0.42
CA GLU A 65 19.71 -17.93 -1.75
C GLU A 65 20.06 -16.64 -2.50
N ALA A 66 19.15 -15.65 -2.51
CA ALA A 66 19.40 -14.35 -3.12
C ALA A 66 20.58 -13.63 -2.44
N PHE A 67 20.58 -13.54 -1.10
CA PHE A 67 21.63 -12.84 -0.36
C PHE A 67 23.02 -13.47 -0.46
N ALA A 68 23.12 -14.76 -0.75
CA ALA A 68 24.40 -15.42 -1.03
C ALA A 68 25.09 -14.86 -2.28
N SER A 69 24.33 -14.24 -3.20
CA SER A 69 24.85 -13.65 -4.44
C SER A 69 25.13 -12.13 -4.36
N ILE A 70 24.87 -11.49 -3.20
CA ILE A 70 25.05 -10.05 -3.00
C ILE A 70 26.34 -9.80 -2.21
N THR A 71 27.26 -9.01 -2.76
CA THR A 71 28.60 -8.77 -2.23
C THR A 71 28.88 -7.31 -1.85
N LYS A 72 28.07 -6.37 -2.38
CA LYS A 72 28.15 -4.94 -2.09
C LYS A 72 26.76 -4.30 -1.96
N MET A 73 26.71 -3.09 -1.41
CA MET A 73 25.50 -2.26 -1.35
C MET A 73 25.25 -1.62 -2.73
N ASP A 74 24.69 -2.40 -3.65
CA ASP A 74 24.45 -2.01 -5.05
C ASP A 74 23.02 -2.38 -5.48
N ASP A 75 22.31 -1.41 -6.06
CA ASP A 75 20.90 -1.54 -6.43
C ASP A 75 20.66 -2.60 -7.51
N ASP A 76 21.56 -2.72 -8.49
CA ASP A 76 21.42 -3.65 -9.61
C ASP A 76 21.87 -5.06 -9.22
N GLU A 77 22.87 -5.19 -8.35
CA GLU A 77 23.24 -6.49 -7.77
C GLU A 77 22.14 -7.06 -6.88
N TRP A 78 21.50 -6.19 -6.07
CA TRP A 78 20.29 -6.55 -5.32
C TRP A 78 19.18 -7.05 -6.23
N ALA A 79 18.84 -6.28 -7.27
CA ALA A 79 17.79 -6.64 -8.20
C ALA A 79 18.10 -7.97 -8.90
N ALA A 80 19.32 -8.14 -9.43
CA ALA A 80 19.74 -9.34 -10.13
C ALA A 80 19.66 -10.60 -9.23
N ALA A 81 20.08 -10.50 -7.97
CA ALA A 81 20.03 -11.61 -7.03
C ALA A 81 18.60 -12.11 -6.78
N PHE A 82 17.66 -11.21 -6.49
CA PHE A 82 16.26 -11.60 -6.28
C PHE A 82 15.57 -12.03 -7.57
N MET A 83 15.89 -11.39 -8.70
CA MET A 83 15.35 -11.77 -10.01
C MET A 83 15.75 -13.19 -10.42
N LYS A 84 16.98 -13.61 -10.09
CA LYS A 84 17.47 -14.96 -10.38
C LYS A 84 16.61 -16.02 -9.69
N VAL A 85 16.33 -15.84 -8.40
CA VAL A 85 15.48 -16.78 -7.63
C VAL A 85 14.03 -16.72 -8.13
N ALA A 86 13.50 -15.51 -8.35
CA ALA A 86 12.14 -15.31 -8.85
C ALA A 86 11.90 -15.97 -10.22
N GLY A 87 12.90 -15.96 -11.11
CA GLY A 87 12.82 -16.51 -12.45
C GLY A 87 12.50 -18.00 -12.49
N ARG A 88 12.99 -18.77 -11.51
CA ARG A 88 12.67 -20.20 -11.33
C ARG A 88 11.17 -20.40 -11.15
N TYR A 89 10.55 -19.61 -10.28
CA TYR A 89 9.12 -19.69 -10.00
C TYR A 89 8.25 -19.17 -11.15
N LEU A 90 8.69 -18.13 -11.86
CA LEU A 90 7.98 -17.64 -13.04
C LEU A 90 7.95 -18.72 -14.14
N ALA A 91 9.07 -19.39 -14.38
CA ALA A 91 9.14 -20.50 -15.33
C ALA A 91 8.29 -21.71 -14.90
N GLN A 92 8.34 -22.05 -13.60
CA GLN A 92 7.50 -23.10 -13.03
C GLN A 92 6.00 -22.79 -13.21
N GLY A 93 5.58 -21.56 -12.92
CA GLY A 93 4.20 -21.12 -13.10
C GLY A 93 3.73 -21.34 -14.53
N LYS A 94 4.51 -20.88 -15.52
CA LYS A 94 4.21 -21.05 -16.95
C LYS A 94 4.08 -22.51 -17.37
N ALA A 95 4.94 -23.39 -16.85
CA ALA A 95 4.90 -24.81 -17.16
C ALA A 95 3.67 -25.53 -16.59
N LEU A 96 3.11 -25.02 -15.49
CA LEU A 96 1.99 -25.64 -14.78
C LEU A 96 0.62 -25.06 -15.15
N GLU A 97 0.54 -23.93 -15.86
CA GLU A 97 -0.74 -23.23 -16.11
C GLU A 97 -1.84 -24.13 -16.68
N ALA A 98 -1.51 -25.03 -17.60
CA ALA A 98 -2.49 -25.90 -18.27
C ALA A 98 -2.81 -27.17 -17.48
N SER A 99 -1.87 -27.69 -16.68
CA SER A 99 -1.97 -28.99 -16.02
C SER A 99 -2.37 -28.89 -14.54
N ASP A 100 -1.90 -27.84 -13.85
CA ASP A 100 -2.16 -27.58 -12.44
C ASP A 100 -2.22 -26.06 -12.17
N PRO A 101 -3.37 -25.41 -12.47
CA PRO A 101 -3.54 -23.97 -12.27
C PRO A 101 -3.33 -23.49 -10.83
N ALA A 102 -3.59 -24.37 -9.84
CA ALA A 102 -3.40 -24.04 -8.43
C ALA A 102 -1.92 -23.91 -8.10
N GLN A 103 -1.09 -24.86 -8.54
CA GLN A 103 0.36 -24.78 -8.37
C GLN A 103 0.99 -23.69 -9.25
N ALA A 104 0.43 -23.43 -10.43
CA ALA A 104 0.84 -22.30 -11.25
C ALA A 104 0.63 -20.96 -10.53
N SER A 105 -0.56 -20.75 -9.94
CA SER A 105 -0.88 -19.57 -9.13
C SER A 105 0.08 -19.42 -7.94
N ALA A 106 0.34 -20.51 -7.20
CA ALA A 106 1.28 -20.49 -6.08
C ALA A 106 2.70 -20.09 -6.51
N ALA A 107 3.19 -20.63 -7.64
CA ALA A 107 4.49 -20.26 -8.20
C ALA A 107 4.54 -18.80 -8.64
N TYR A 108 3.49 -18.29 -9.28
CA TYR A 108 3.41 -16.88 -9.66
C TYR A 108 3.39 -15.93 -8.47
N VAL A 109 2.71 -16.28 -7.37
CA VAL A 109 2.76 -15.48 -6.14
C VAL A 109 4.18 -15.41 -5.57
N ARG A 110 4.91 -16.53 -5.56
CA ARG A 110 6.33 -16.55 -5.12
C ARG A 110 7.22 -15.69 -6.01
N ALA A 111 7.08 -15.84 -7.34
CA ALA A 111 7.79 -15.02 -8.31
C ALA A 111 7.51 -13.53 -8.11
N TRP A 112 6.24 -13.15 -7.99
CA TRP A 112 5.82 -11.76 -7.78
C TRP A 112 6.42 -11.16 -6.50
N ARG A 113 6.40 -11.88 -5.38
CA ARG A 113 6.98 -11.40 -4.11
C ARG A 113 8.49 -11.17 -4.21
N LEU A 114 9.22 -12.11 -4.80
CA LEU A 114 10.67 -12.00 -4.99
C LEU A 114 11.05 -10.88 -5.95
N TYR A 115 10.36 -10.75 -7.09
CA TYR A 115 10.56 -9.62 -8.00
C TYR A 115 10.17 -8.28 -7.36
N SER A 116 9.10 -8.24 -6.57
CA SER A 116 8.71 -7.03 -5.83
C SER A 116 9.76 -6.61 -4.82
N PHE A 117 10.39 -7.57 -4.13
CA PHE A 117 11.49 -7.29 -3.22
C PHE A 117 12.78 -6.92 -3.96
N GLY A 118 13.03 -7.49 -5.15
CA GLY A 118 14.11 -7.06 -6.03
C GLY A 118 13.98 -5.62 -6.51
N ARG A 119 12.75 -5.09 -6.64
CA ARG A 119 12.47 -3.66 -6.87
C ARG A 119 12.62 -2.82 -5.60
N TRP A 120 12.37 -3.39 -4.42
CA TRP A 120 12.12 -2.63 -3.19
C TRP A 120 13.31 -1.70 -2.82
N PRO A 121 13.04 -0.52 -2.22
CA PRO A 121 11.70 0.08 -2.00
C PRO A 121 11.12 0.74 -3.26
N VAL A 122 11.98 1.16 -4.18
CA VAL A 122 11.62 1.89 -5.41
C VAL A 122 12.47 1.41 -6.58
N PRO A 123 11.97 1.48 -7.84
CA PRO A 123 12.76 1.16 -9.03
C PRO A 123 13.80 2.27 -9.33
N SER A 124 14.82 2.42 -8.49
CA SER A 124 15.85 3.47 -8.54
C SER A 124 16.95 3.24 -9.59
N SER A 125 17.02 2.03 -10.16
CA SER A 125 18.05 1.62 -11.10
C SER A 125 17.45 0.83 -12.28
N SER A 126 18.30 0.50 -13.27
CA SER A 126 17.87 -0.25 -14.45
C SER A 126 17.40 -1.67 -14.09
N GLY A 127 18.15 -2.36 -13.24
CA GLY A 127 17.83 -3.69 -12.72
C GLY A 127 16.59 -3.66 -11.83
N LYS A 128 16.44 -2.67 -10.94
CA LYS A 128 15.23 -2.56 -10.10
C LYS A 128 13.98 -2.25 -10.94
N THR A 129 14.12 -1.48 -12.01
CA THR A 129 13.05 -1.24 -12.99
C THR A 129 12.66 -2.53 -13.72
N GLN A 130 13.64 -3.32 -14.15
CA GLN A 130 13.40 -4.62 -14.79
C GLN A 130 12.73 -5.61 -13.83
N SER A 131 13.17 -5.63 -12.57
CA SER A 131 12.56 -6.44 -11.51
C SER A 131 11.10 -6.06 -11.29
N TYR A 132 10.77 -4.76 -11.31
CA TYR A 132 9.38 -4.32 -11.24
C TYR A 132 8.53 -4.81 -12.41
N ALA A 133 9.02 -4.69 -13.65
CA ALA A 133 8.30 -5.18 -14.82
C ALA A 133 8.01 -6.69 -14.73
N LYS A 134 8.97 -7.47 -14.20
CA LYS A 134 8.79 -8.90 -13.94
C LYS A 134 7.83 -9.20 -12.79
N ALA A 135 7.78 -8.35 -11.77
CA ALA A 135 6.78 -8.44 -10.72
C ALA A 135 5.36 -8.27 -11.29
N LEU A 136 5.15 -7.30 -12.18
CA LEU A 136 3.88 -7.09 -12.88
C LEU A 136 3.52 -8.30 -13.77
N GLU A 137 4.48 -8.85 -14.51
CA GLU A 137 4.28 -10.06 -15.33
C GLU A 137 3.77 -11.23 -14.48
N ALA A 138 4.47 -11.52 -13.38
CA ALA A 138 4.12 -12.61 -12.46
C ALA A 138 2.76 -12.38 -11.79
N PHE A 139 2.50 -11.15 -11.31
CA PHE A 139 1.23 -10.81 -10.68
C PHE A 139 0.06 -10.97 -11.64
N LEU A 140 0.19 -10.47 -12.87
CA LEU A 140 -0.87 -10.57 -13.87
C LEU A 140 -1.11 -12.00 -14.34
N ALA A 141 -0.08 -12.86 -14.32
CA ALA A 141 -0.26 -14.28 -14.57
C ALA A 141 -1.09 -14.95 -13.46
N ASN A 142 -0.78 -14.67 -12.19
CA ASN A 142 -1.59 -15.11 -11.06
C ASN A 142 -3.02 -14.56 -11.11
N ALA A 143 -3.18 -13.27 -11.39
CA ALA A 143 -4.45 -12.55 -11.43
C ALA A 143 -5.48 -13.19 -12.39
N ARG A 144 -5.01 -13.74 -13.52
CA ARG A 144 -5.85 -14.46 -14.49
C ARG A 144 -6.35 -15.81 -13.99
N LEU A 145 -5.63 -16.44 -13.06
CA LEU A 145 -5.97 -17.74 -12.48
C LEU A 145 -6.89 -17.64 -11.26
N MET A 146 -7.13 -16.41 -10.76
CA MET A 146 -8.04 -16.19 -9.64
C MET A 146 -9.51 -16.37 -10.04
N ASP A 147 -10.36 -16.72 -9.06
CA ASP A 147 -11.81 -16.85 -9.24
C ASP A 147 -12.58 -15.94 -8.27
N PRO A 148 -13.27 -14.88 -8.74
CA PRO A 148 -13.21 -14.36 -10.11
C PRO A 148 -11.82 -13.76 -10.42
N PRO A 149 -11.43 -13.62 -11.70
CA PRO A 149 -10.15 -13.01 -12.03
C PRO A 149 -10.12 -11.53 -11.63
N ILE A 150 -8.92 -10.98 -11.40
CA ILE A 150 -8.76 -9.54 -11.23
C ILE A 150 -8.97 -8.85 -12.59
N GLU A 151 -9.82 -7.84 -12.63
CA GLU A 151 -9.97 -6.95 -13.79
C GLU A 151 -8.94 -5.82 -13.71
N MET A 152 -8.09 -5.70 -14.74
CA MET A 152 -7.27 -4.50 -14.93
C MET A 152 -8.14 -3.41 -15.54
N VAL A 153 -8.28 -2.30 -14.81
CA VAL A 153 -9.09 -1.16 -15.22
C VAL A 153 -8.17 -0.01 -15.59
N GLN A 154 -8.44 0.61 -16.74
CA GLN A 154 -7.81 1.85 -17.19
C GLN A 154 -8.85 2.97 -17.13
N VAL A 155 -8.63 3.95 -16.24
CA VAL A 155 -9.52 5.11 -16.09
C VAL A 155 -8.91 6.31 -16.81
N PRO A 156 -9.58 6.90 -17.82
CA PRO A 156 -9.07 8.08 -18.52
C PRO A 156 -8.83 9.26 -17.57
N PHE A 157 -7.62 9.84 -17.64
CA PHE A 157 -7.17 10.90 -16.75
C PHE A 157 -6.07 11.75 -17.39
N GLU A 158 -6.33 13.06 -17.60
CA GLU A 158 -5.33 14.06 -18.02
C GLU A 158 -4.46 13.67 -19.23
N GLY A 159 -5.07 13.07 -20.27
CA GLY A 159 -4.35 12.64 -21.48
C GLY A 159 -3.58 11.33 -21.33
N THR A 160 -3.73 10.65 -20.20
CA THR A 160 -3.22 9.32 -19.89
C THR A 160 -4.28 8.53 -19.13
N GLU A 161 -3.87 7.51 -18.38
CA GLU A 161 -4.77 6.57 -17.70
C GLU A 161 -4.30 6.27 -16.28
N ILE A 162 -5.26 6.15 -15.37
CA ILE A 162 -5.05 5.56 -14.05
C ILE A 162 -5.27 4.06 -14.19
N VAL A 163 -4.23 3.28 -13.89
CA VAL A 163 -4.31 1.81 -13.88
C VAL A 163 -4.66 1.34 -12.48
N GLY A 164 -5.73 0.56 -12.36
CA GLY A 164 -6.16 -0.05 -11.10
C GLY A 164 -6.65 -1.49 -11.28
N TYR A 165 -6.89 -2.16 -10.16
CA TYR A 165 -7.38 -3.54 -10.12
C TYR A 165 -8.73 -3.61 -9.43
N LEU A 166 -9.76 -3.98 -10.19
CA LEU A 166 -11.11 -4.19 -9.69
C LEU A 166 -11.35 -5.68 -9.49
N ARG A 167 -11.92 -6.04 -8.34
CA ARG A 167 -12.46 -7.39 -8.13
C ARG A 167 -13.71 -7.31 -7.28
N LEU A 168 -14.78 -7.92 -7.79
CA LEU A 168 -16.07 -8.05 -7.10
C LEU A 168 -16.26 -9.48 -6.61
N PRO A 169 -17.07 -9.73 -5.56
CA PRO A 169 -17.33 -11.08 -5.10
C PRO A 169 -18.05 -11.91 -6.17
N LYS A 170 -17.72 -13.21 -6.22
CA LYS A 170 -18.41 -14.16 -7.09
C LYS A 170 -19.89 -14.23 -6.72
N ASN A 171 -20.77 -14.19 -7.72
CA ASN A 171 -22.23 -14.30 -7.55
C ASN A 171 -22.83 -13.26 -6.59
N ALA A 172 -22.21 -12.08 -6.47
CA ALA A 172 -22.71 -11.02 -5.60
C ALA A 172 -24.07 -10.49 -6.08
N LYS A 173 -24.93 -10.12 -5.12
CA LYS A 173 -26.11 -9.31 -5.42
C LYS A 173 -25.64 -7.91 -5.81
N VAL A 174 -25.88 -7.52 -7.04
CA VAL A 174 -25.59 -6.17 -7.54
C VAL A 174 -26.66 -5.17 -7.09
N PRO A 175 -26.30 -3.90 -6.86
CA PRO A 175 -24.94 -3.34 -6.94
C PRO A 175 -24.11 -3.64 -5.68
N VAL A 176 -22.79 -3.77 -5.85
CA VAL A 176 -21.83 -4.23 -4.84
C VAL A 176 -21.12 -3.06 -4.16
N PRO A 177 -21.03 -2.99 -2.82
CA PRO A 177 -20.20 -2.00 -2.13
C PRO A 177 -18.71 -2.23 -2.45
N VAL A 178 -17.95 -1.15 -2.65
CA VAL A 178 -16.54 -1.23 -3.07
C VAL A 178 -15.64 -0.41 -2.13
N VAL A 179 -14.50 -0.99 -1.77
CA VAL A 179 -13.41 -0.26 -1.09
C VAL A 179 -12.32 0.09 -2.10
N ILE A 180 -12.01 1.37 -2.24
CA ILE A 180 -10.82 1.84 -2.95
C ILE A 180 -9.62 1.69 -2.01
N ALA A 181 -8.70 0.78 -2.33
CA ALA A 181 -7.50 0.50 -1.54
C ALA A 181 -6.29 1.21 -2.14
N ILE A 182 -5.75 2.19 -1.40
CA ILE A 182 -4.63 3.04 -1.84
C ILE A 182 -3.33 2.55 -1.19
N SER A 183 -2.36 2.17 -2.02
CA SER A 183 -1.04 1.73 -1.57
C SER A 183 -0.19 2.87 -0.96
N GLY A 184 0.78 2.49 -0.12
CA GLY A 184 1.81 3.38 0.43
C GLY A 184 2.99 3.64 -0.53
N LEU A 185 4.07 4.25 -0.01
CA LEU A 185 5.23 4.67 -0.83
C LEU A 185 6.00 3.51 -1.47
N ASP A 186 6.14 2.39 -0.76
CA ASP A 186 7.00 1.26 -1.14
C ASP A 186 6.20 -0.02 -1.53
N SER A 187 4.94 -0.12 -1.10
CA SER A 187 3.93 -1.07 -1.60
C SER A 187 3.29 -0.62 -2.92
N ARG A 188 2.55 -1.50 -3.60
CA ARG A 188 1.85 -1.22 -4.86
C ARG A 188 0.40 -1.73 -4.83
N LYS A 189 -0.38 -1.39 -5.85
CA LYS A 189 -1.76 -1.89 -6.02
C LYS A 189 -1.84 -3.42 -6.08
N GLU A 190 -0.79 -4.13 -6.49
CA GLU A 190 -0.70 -5.59 -6.42
C GLU A 190 -0.79 -6.09 -4.97
N ASP A 191 -0.07 -5.45 -4.04
CA ASP A 191 -0.12 -5.77 -2.61
C ASP A 191 -1.52 -5.51 -2.06
N MET A 192 -2.12 -4.38 -2.45
CA MET A 192 -3.48 -4.03 -2.04
C MET A 192 -4.49 -5.06 -2.56
N ALA A 193 -4.39 -5.48 -3.82
CA ALA A 193 -5.29 -6.48 -4.39
C ALA A 193 -5.21 -7.84 -3.68
N MET A 194 -4.01 -8.26 -3.26
CA MET A 194 -3.84 -9.48 -2.46
C MET A 194 -4.45 -9.33 -1.08
N ASN A 195 -4.17 -8.24 -0.38
CA ASN A 195 -4.67 -8.01 0.97
C ASN A 195 -6.20 -7.86 1.01
N PHE A 196 -6.78 -7.11 0.06
CA PHE A 196 -8.21 -6.85 -0.01
C PHE A 196 -9.02 -8.00 -0.62
N SER A 197 -8.38 -9.04 -1.15
CA SER A 197 -9.13 -10.25 -1.54
C SER A 197 -9.85 -10.90 -0.34
N ALA A 198 -9.40 -10.63 0.90
CA ALA A 198 -10.04 -11.10 2.13
C ALA A 198 -11.44 -10.51 2.39
N ILE A 199 -11.81 -9.38 1.77
CA ILE A 199 -13.13 -8.76 1.97
C ILE A 199 -14.21 -9.32 1.03
N LEU A 200 -13.81 -10.04 -0.03
CA LEU A 200 -14.74 -10.58 -1.04
C LEU A 200 -15.80 -11.52 -0.43
N PRO A 201 -15.48 -12.47 0.49
CA PRO A 201 -16.48 -13.34 1.10
C PRO A 201 -17.58 -12.61 1.89
N TYR A 202 -17.33 -11.35 2.27
CA TYR A 202 -18.30 -10.51 2.99
C TYR A 202 -19.21 -9.70 2.04
N GLY A 203 -19.16 -9.97 0.73
CA GLY A 203 -19.99 -9.31 -0.26
C GLY A 203 -19.51 -7.90 -0.63
N ILE A 204 -18.24 -7.58 -0.37
CA ILE A 204 -17.64 -6.27 -0.65
C ILE A 204 -16.52 -6.44 -1.69
N GLY A 205 -16.58 -5.66 -2.76
CA GLY A 205 -15.53 -5.59 -3.78
C GLY A 205 -14.41 -4.63 -3.41
N PHE A 206 -13.32 -4.64 -4.17
CA PHE A 206 -12.25 -3.67 -4.02
C PHE A 206 -11.80 -3.09 -5.36
N PHE A 207 -11.28 -1.86 -5.31
CA PHE A 207 -10.50 -1.24 -6.37
C PHE A 207 -9.12 -0.86 -5.82
N ALA A 208 -8.08 -1.60 -6.16
CA ALA A 208 -6.72 -1.32 -5.72
C ALA A 208 -6.02 -0.35 -6.68
N VAL A 209 -5.34 0.65 -6.13
CA VAL A 209 -4.70 1.73 -6.92
C VAL A 209 -3.38 2.20 -6.29
N ASP A 210 -2.44 2.59 -7.15
CA ASP A 210 -1.17 3.17 -6.74
C ASP A 210 -1.34 4.61 -6.23
N GLY A 211 -0.58 4.99 -5.20
CA GLY A 211 -0.52 6.39 -4.77
C GLY A 211 0.24 7.27 -5.79
N PRO A 212 -0.10 8.57 -5.93
CA PRO A 212 0.65 9.51 -6.77
C PRO A 212 2.16 9.42 -6.55
N GLY A 213 2.93 9.31 -7.63
CA GLY A 213 4.39 9.16 -7.62
C GLY A 213 4.90 7.74 -7.42
N THR A 214 4.01 6.76 -7.24
CA THR A 214 4.36 5.35 -7.01
C THR A 214 3.81 4.46 -8.12
N GLY A 215 4.36 3.25 -8.25
CA GLY A 215 3.84 2.21 -9.14
C GLY A 215 3.58 2.68 -10.57
N GLN A 216 2.36 2.45 -11.06
CA GLN A 216 1.86 2.90 -12.36
C GLN A 216 0.99 4.16 -12.27
N ALA A 217 1.08 4.94 -11.17
CA ALA A 217 0.33 6.20 -11.07
C ALA A 217 0.79 7.19 -12.16
N PRO A 218 -0.15 7.84 -12.89
CA PRO A 218 0.17 8.68 -14.03
C PRO A 218 0.76 10.05 -13.64
N ILE A 219 0.68 10.42 -12.37
CA ILE A 219 1.14 11.72 -11.87
C ILE A 219 2.03 11.54 -10.64
N LYS A 220 2.91 12.52 -10.41
CA LYS A 220 3.69 12.63 -9.18
C LYS A 220 2.84 13.16 -8.03
N ALA A 221 3.27 12.89 -6.79
CA ALA A 221 2.66 13.49 -5.62
C ALA A 221 2.77 15.02 -5.67
N SER A 222 1.65 15.69 -5.44
CA SER A 222 1.55 17.14 -5.31
C SER A 222 0.39 17.48 -4.37
N PRO A 223 0.29 18.74 -3.89
CA PRO A 223 -0.87 19.19 -3.12
C PRO A 223 -2.22 19.09 -3.84
N THR A 224 -2.26 18.75 -5.12
CA THR A 224 -3.48 18.61 -5.93
C THR A 224 -3.64 17.21 -6.53
N ALA A 225 -2.80 16.25 -6.14
CA ALA A 225 -2.80 14.90 -6.74
C ALA A 225 -3.99 14.02 -6.30
N GLU A 226 -4.77 14.46 -5.31
CA GLU A 226 -6.03 13.80 -4.90
C GLU A 226 -7.05 13.69 -6.03
N ARG A 227 -6.98 14.58 -7.03
CA ARG A 227 -7.84 14.55 -8.23
C ARG A 227 -7.77 13.22 -8.99
N MET A 228 -6.65 12.49 -8.88
CA MET A 228 -6.52 11.13 -9.40
C MET A 228 -7.57 10.20 -8.78
N PHE A 229 -7.75 10.26 -7.46
CA PHE A 229 -8.73 9.42 -6.75
C PHE A 229 -10.16 9.93 -6.93
N SER A 230 -10.37 11.25 -6.99
CA SER A 230 -11.67 11.81 -7.38
C SER A 230 -12.12 11.25 -8.73
N ARG A 231 -11.20 11.11 -9.69
CA ARG A 231 -11.50 10.50 -11.00
C ARG A 231 -11.81 9.00 -10.91
N VAL A 232 -11.13 8.26 -10.04
CA VAL A 232 -11.46 6.85 -9.76
C VAL A 232 -12.87 6.71 -9.20
N ILE A 233 -13.25 7.59 -8.25
CA ILE A 233 -14.61 7.61 -7.68
C ILE A 233 -15.65 7.88 -8.77
N ASP A 234 -15.41 8.87 -9.64
CA ASP A 234 -16.30 9.16 -10.78
C ASP A 234 -16.49 7.93 -11.67
N TYR A 235 -15.39 7.27 -12.04
CA TYR A 235 -15.43 6.08 -12.89
C TYR A 235 -16.22 4.94 -12.26
N LEU A 236 -15.93 4.61 -10.99
CA LEU A 236 -16.64 3.56 -10.27
C LEU A 236 -18.14 3.87 -10.15
N ALA A 237 -18.52 5.14 -10.01
CA ALA A 237 -19.93 5.54 -9.97
C ALA A 237 -20.67 5.35 -11.31
N THR A 238 -19.95 5.17 -12.43
CA THR A 238 -20.54 4.82 -13.73
C THR A 238 -20.74 3.31 -13.93
N ARG A 239 -20.13 2.47 -13.10
CA ARG A 239 -20.22 1.00 -13.22
C ARG A 239 -21.53 0.51 -12.59
N PRO A 240 -22.49 -0.05 -13.36
CA PRO A 240 -23.80 -0.45 -12.83
C PRO A 240 -23.74 -1.56 -11.76
N GLU A 241 -22.69 -2.36 -11.76
CA GLU A 241 -22.42 -3.41 -10.78
C GLU A 241 -21.83 -2.89 -9.46
N VAL A 242 -21.39 -1.62 -9.41
CA VAL A 242 -20.86 -0.96 -8.21
C VAL A 242 -21.95 -0.12 -7.57
N ASP A 243 -22.12 -0.26 -6.25
CA ASP A 243 -23.05 0.57 -5.48
C ASP A 243 -22.40 1.93 -5.23
N ARG A 244 -22.71 2.90 -6.11
CA ARG A 244 -22.19 4.27 -6.01
C ARG A 244 -22.48 4.97 -4.68
N ALA A 245 -23.47 4.51 -3.91
CA ALA A 245 -23.77 5.05 -2.57
C ALA A 245 -22.96 4.37 -1.45
N LYS A 246 -22.18 3.33 -1.78
CA LYS A 246 -21.36 2.54 -0.84
C LYS A 246 -19.94 2.34 -1.35
N ILE A 247 -19.31 3.43 -1.78
CA ILE A 247 -17.88 3.49 -2.04
C ILE A 247 -17.17 3.94 -0.77
N ALA A 248 -16.19 3.18 -0.30
CA ALA A 248 -15.33 3.54 0.82
C ALA A 248 -13.86 3.61 0.38
N VAL A 249 -13.00 4.20 1.21
CA VAL A 249 -11.54 4.25 0.98
C VAL A 249 -10.82 3.56 2.13
N ASP A 250 -9.80 2.78 1.81
CA ASP A 250 -8.76 2.38 2.74
C ASP A 250 -7.40 2.88 2.22
N GLY A 251 -6.68 3.62 3.06
CA GLY A 251 -5.35 4.12 2.74
C GLY A 251 -4.31 3.57 3.69
N GLN A 252 -3.28 2.90 3.16
CA GLN A 252 -2.21 2.31 3.98
C GLN A 252 -0.91 3.12 3.92
N SER A 253 -0.33 3.43 5.08
CA SER A 253 0.87 4.27 5.21
C SER A 253 0.65 5.62 4.51
N PHE A 254 1.46 5.96 3.51
CA PHE A 254 1.26 7.17 2.70
C PHE A 254 -0.05 7.17 1.90
N GLY A 255 -0.63 6.00 1.60
CA GLY A 255 -2.01 5.89 1.11
C GLY A 255 -3.02 6.49 2.10
N GLY A 256 -2.73 6.43 3.39
CA GLY A 256 -3.53 7.03 4.45
C GLY A 256 -3.47 8.55 4.50
N TYR A 257 -2.40 9.20 4.01
CA TYR A 257 -2.41 10.65 3.77
C TYR A 257 -3.49 11.01 2.74
N TRP A 258 -3.53 10.27 1.62
CA TRP A 258 -4.55 10.45 0.59
C TRP A 258 -5.94 10.12 1.10
N GLY A 259 -6.12 9.01 1.83
CA GLY A 259 -7.38 8.66 2.46
C GLY A 259 -7.89 9.77 3.40
N THR A 260 -7.03 10.33 4.24
CA THR A 260 -7.39 11.44 5.16
C THR A 260 -7.86 12.67 4.39
N LYS A 261 -7.16 13.02 3.31
CA LYS A 261 -7.57 14.13 2.45
C LYS A 261 -8.90 13.88 1.75
N LEU A 262 -9.10 12.66 1.24
CA LEU A 262 -10.35 12.24 0.61
C LEU A 262 -11.53 12.26 1.58
N ALA A 263 -11.31 11.91 2.86
CA ALA A 263 -12.36 12.01 3.89
C ALA A 263 -12.95 13.42 4.03
N ILE A 264 -12.18 14.46 3.69
CA ILE A 264 -12.62 15.86 3.76
C ILE A 264 -13.27 16.27 2.42
N ILE A 265 -12.52 16.13 1.33
CA ILE A 265 -12.96 16.67 0.03
C ILE A 265 -14.05 15.81 -0.63
N GLU A 266 -14.09 14.51 -0.32
CA GLU A 266 -15.02 13.53 -0.89
C GLU A 266 -16.07 13.04 0.11
N HIS A 267 -16.23 13.72 1.25
CA HIS A 267 -17.14 13.31 2.33
C HIS A 267 -18.59 13.06 1.86
N ALA A 268 -19.05 13.79 0.83
CA ALA A 268 -20.38 13.63 0.27
C ALA A 268 -20.53 12.40 -0.64
N ARG A 269 -19.42 11.85 -1.15
CA ARG A 269 -19.38 10.73 -2.09
C ARG A 269 -18.93 9.42 -1.46
N LEU A 270 -18.18 9.49 -0.35
CA LEU A 270 -17.64 8.31 0.34
C LEU A 270 -18.50 7.91 1.53
N LYS A 271 -18.77 6.60 1.64
CA LYS A 271 -19.52 6.02 2.75
C LYS A 271 -18.69 5.87 4.02
N GLY A 272 -17.37 5.79 3.88
CA GLY A 272 -16.43 5.67 4.99
C GLY A 272 -14.99 5.73 4.51
N VAL A 273 -14.09 6.07 5.42
CA VAL A 273 -12.66 6.11 5.17
C VAL A 273 -11.92 5.47 6.34
N VAL A 274 -11.02 4.55 6.02
CA VAL A 274 -10.08 3.94 6.96
C VAL A 274 -8.67 4.37 6.56
N VAL A 275 -7.85 4.76 7.54
CA VAL A 275 -6.46 5.15 7.30
C VAL A 275 -5.55 4.44 8.31
N GLN A 276 -4.58 3.69 7.80
CA GLN A 276 -3.63 2.94 8.62
C GLN A 276 -2.28 3.66 8.66
N SER A 277 -1.89 4.15 9.85
CA SER A 277 -0.63 4.86 10.10
C SER A 277 -0.35 6.03 9.13
N PRO A 278 -1.28 6.99 8.96
CA PRO A 278 -1.17 8.01 7.92
C PRO A 278 -0.17 9.13 8.33
N PRO A 279 0.82 9.47 7.49
CA PRO A 279 1.67 10.64 7.71
C PRO A 279 0.91 11.90 7.27
N VAL A 280 0.17 12.55 8.19
CA VAL A 280 -0.76 13.65 7.83
C VAL A 280 -0.26 15.04 8.20
N HIS A 281 0.55 15.16 9.26
CA HIS A 281 1.03 16.45 9.74
C HIS A 281 2.46 16.36 10.27
N ALA A 282 2.68 15.82 11.48
CA ALA A 282 3.98 15.83 12.17
C ALA A 282 5.11 15.04 11.47
N PHE A 283 4.79 14.29 10.42
CA PHE A 283 5.78 13.57 9.61
C PHE A 283 6.49 14.49 8.60
N PHE A 284 5.80 15.52 8.10
CA PHE A 284 6.32 16.49 7.14
C PHE A 284 6.90 17.71 7.86
#